data_AF-A0A2D7S5C6-F1
#
_entry.id   AF-A0A2D7S5C6-F1
#
_cell.length_a   1.000
_cell.length_b   1.000
_cell.length_c   1.000
_cell.angle_alpha   90.00
_cell.angle_beta   90.00
_cell.angle_gamma   90.00
#
_symmetry.space_group_name_H-M   'P 1'
#
loop_
_entity.id
_entity.type
_entity.pdbx_description
1 polymer ?
#
loop_
_entity_poly.entity_id
_entity_poly.type
_entity_poly.pdbx_seq_one_letter_code
_entity_poly.pdbx_strand_id
1 'polypeptide(L)'
;MKLIFPDSLLWVSQSTVESLLKYYDYPHPIKSAKIILGYDKEHVTRTAKMCAAVAKSLNYSEKIICEYQITCLLHDLGRAGLDQALFGKIWSWAKNNNVPTRPLEWRQKFPNTTYGKETEAFWDMYSSELYEIGIENTEWAKEQVEMRLGYARRFNREIEKIKPELKKRGIEWLDWMGKVILYYYYPEKMDNAQNWVKKLGEILIACEQLEAYSNRIRGGDYYNRCDESFLEAFNYLDSLVDEGRISKSVLLAVRKLIADGLFDDILKDARDGNISKEEFNYLRKI
;
A
#
# COMPACT_ATOMS: atom_id res chain seq x y z
N MET A 1 -29.18 11.39 8.01
CA MET A 1 -28.27 12.55 7.95
C MET A 1 -27.43 12.40 6.69
N LYS A 2 -27.38 13.41 5.82
CA LYS A 2 -26.55 13.35 4.59
C LYS A 2 -25.08 13.46 5.02
N LEU A 3 -24.25 12.48 4.66
CA LEU A 3 -22.81 12.57 4.91
C LEU A 3 -22.24 13.72 4.07
N ILE A 4 -21.42 14.56 4.70
CA ILE A 4 -20.72 15.67 4.05
C ILE A 4 -19.25 15.26 3.95
N PHE A 5 -18.72 15.36 2.72
CA PHE A 5 -17.35 15.06 2.38
C PHE A 5 -16.67 16.36 1.90
N PRO A 6 -15.39 16.59 2.20
CA PRO A 6 -14.60 17.61 1.50
C PRO A 6 -14.51 17.28 0.02
N ASP A 7 -14.58 18.27 -0.86
CA ASP A 7 -14.50 18.07 -2.32
C ASP A 7 -13.23 17.34 -2.76
N SER A 8 -12.10 17.62 -2.11
CA SER A 8 -10.81 16.97 -2.38
C SER A 8 -10.67 15.58 -1.76
N LEU A 9 -11.62 15.18 -0.90
CA LEU A 9 -11.55 14.02 -0.01
C LEU A 9 -10.34 14.05 0.94
N LEU A 10 -9.82 15.24 1.23
CA LEU A 10 -8.75 15.47 2.20
C LEU A 10 -9.31 16.12 3.46
N TRP A 11 -9.06 15.48 4.61
CA TRP A 11 -9.29 15.99 5.96
C TRP A 11 -8.05 16.68 6.54
N VAL A 12 -6.91 16.54 5.88
CA VAL A 12 -5.69 17.28 6.17
C VAL A 12 -5.43 18.34 5.10
N SER A 13 -4.65 19.37 5.44
CA SER A 13 -4.33 20.42 4.46
C SER A 13 -3.50 19.87 3.31
N GLN A 14 -3.66 20.46 2.12
CA GLN A 14 -2.83 20.15 0.94
C GLN A 14 -1.33 20.27 1.25
N SER A 15 -0.93 21.29 2.00
CA SER A 15 0.47 21.48 2.44
C SER A 15 0.99 20.36 3.35
N THR A 16 0.11 19.74 4.15
CA THR A 16 0.45 18.56 4.96
C THR A 16 0.67 17.37 4.05
N VAL A 17 -0.23 17.12 3.09
CA VAL A 17 -0.09 16.05 2.09
C VAL A 17 1.24 16.17 1.35
N GLU A 18 1.53 17.33 0.77
CA GLU A 18 2.77 17.58 0.03
C GLU A 18 4.02 17.38 0.90
N SER A 19 3.96 17.78 2.18
CA SER A 19 5.07 17.57 3.11
C SER A 19 5.29 16.10 3.43
N LEU A 20 4.22 15.32 3.63
CA LEU A 20 4.30 13.89 3.90
C LEU A 20 4.84 13.12 2.68
N LEU A 21 4.39 13.48 1.47
CA LEU A 21 4.83 12.84 0.23
C LEU A 21 6.33 13.04 -0.05
N LYS A 22 6.95 14.13 0.44
CA LYS A 22 8.41 14.32 0.33
C LYS A 22 9.22 13.23 1.03
N TYR A 23 8.67 12.52 2.02
CA TYR A 23 9.38 11.42 2.67
C TYR A 23 9.57 10.19 1.78
N TYR A 24 8.87 10.11 0.64
CA TYR A 24 9.09 9.06 -0.36
C TYR A 24 10.29 9.35 -1.27
N ASP A 25 10.78 10.60 -1.29
CA ASP A 25 11.98 10.95 -2.04
C ASP A 25 13.21 10.40 -1.32
N TYR A 26 14.05 9.67 -2.06
CA TYR A 26 15.13 8.90 -1.49
C TYR A 26 16.48 9.31 -2.10
N PRO A 27 17.53 9.53 -1.29
CA PRO A 27 18.86 9.82 -1.83
C PRO A 27 19.36 8.63 -2.64
N HIS A 28 19.88 8.87 -3.85
CA HIS A 28 20.40 7.79 -4.67
C HIS A 28 21.59 7.13 -3.96
N PRO A 29 21.63 5.79 -3.87
CA PRO A 29 22.62 5.05 -3.07
C PRO A 29 24.09 5.19 -3.50
N ILE A 30 24.35 5.78 -4.68
CA ILE A 30 25.67 5.89 -5.30
C ILE A 30 25.91 7.34 -5.72
N LYS A 31 24.90 7.97 -6.31
CA LYS A 31 24.97 9.35 -6.82
C LYS A 31 24.38 10.29 -5.77
N SER A 32 25.14 10.64 -4.74
CA SER A 32 24.68 11.42 -3.58
C SER A 32 23.97 12.75 -3.89
N ALA A 33 24.26 13.37 -5.04
CA ALA A 33 23.59 14.58 -5.52
C ALA A 33 22.24 14.33 -6.24
N LYS A 34 21.85 13.06 -6.45
CA LYS A 34 20.61 12.68 -7.11
C LYS A 34 19.59 12.17 -6.10
N ILE A 35 18.35 12.54 -6.34
CA ILE A 35 17.18 12.05 -5.61
C ILE A 35 16.41 11.11 -6.52
N ILE A 36 16.06 9.94 -6.00
CA ILE A 36 15.05 9.05 -6.57
C ILE A 36 13.71 9.58 -6.12
N LEU A 37 12.88 10.02 -7.07
CA LEU A 37 11.55 10.51 -6.74
C LEU A 37 10.68 9.34 -6.27
N GLY A 38 9.88 9.59 -5.23
CA GLY A 38 8.97 8.59 -4.68
C GLY A 38 7.97 8.08 -5.72
N TYR A 39 8.11 6.82 -6.11
CA TYR A 39 7.25 6.18 -7.11
C TYR A 39 5.78 6.10 -6.66
N ASP A 40 5.54 5.76 -5.39
CA ASP A 40 4.20 5.47 -4.89
C ASP A 40 3.36 6.73 -4.52
N LYS A 41 3.88 7.95 -4.72
CA LYS A 41 3.24 9.19 -4.21
C LYS A 41 1.79 9.38 -4.67
N GLU A 42 1.52 9.15 -5.95
CA GLU A 42 0.17 9.31 -6.50
C GLU A 42 -0.78 8.22 -6.00
N HIS A 43 -0.27 6.98 -5.99
CA HIS A 43 -0.96 5.80 -5.48
C HIS A 43 -1.38 6.00 -4.02
N VAL A 44 -0.46 6.33 -3.11
CA VAL A 44 -0.79 6.52 -1.69
C VAL A 44 -1.77 7.68 -1.47
N THR A 45 -1.73 8.69 -2.33
CA THR A 45 -2.68 9.82 -2.29
C THR A 45 -4.09 9.37 -2.63
N ARG A 46 -4.26 8.61 -3.72
CA ARG A 46 -5.56 8.05 -4.14
C ARG A 46 -6.11 7.09 -3.08
N THR A 47 -5.28 6.16 -2.59
CA THR A 47 -5.64 5.24 -1.51
C THR A 47 -6.07 6.00 -0.25
N ALA A 48 -5.31 7.01 0.20
CA ALA A 48 -5.63 7.78 1.40
C ALA A 48 -6.94 8.58 1.30
N LYS A 49 -7.29 9.10 0.11
CA LYS A 49 -8.58 9.76 -0.13
C LYS A 49 -9.75 8.78 0.02
N MET A 50 -9.64 7.60 -0.61
CA MET A 50 -10.67 6.56 -0.50
C MET A 50 -10.81 6.07 0.95
N CYS A 51 -9.69 5.79 1.63
CA CYS A 51 -9.68 5.34 3.03
C CYS A 51 -10.40 6.32 3.96
N ALA A 52 -10.11 7.62 3.85
CA ALA A 52 -10.72 8.65 4.68
C ALA A 52 -12.24 8.75 4.45
N ALA A 53 -12.68 8.66 3.19
CA ALA A 53 -14.10 8.67 2.85
C ALA A 53 -14.84 7.42 3.38
N VAL A 54 -14.23 6.23 3.29
CA VAL A 54 -14.80 5.00 3.87
C VAL A 54 -14.86 5.10 5.40
N ALA A 55 -13.82 5.63 6.05
CA ALA A 55 -13.85 5.87 7.50
C ALA A 55 -14.98 6.85 7.87
N LYS A 56 -15.17 7.94 7.11
CA LYS A 56 -16.30 8.86 7.32
C LYS A 56 -17.66 8.16 7.19
N SER A 57 -17.83 7.31 6.17
CA SER A 57 -19.10 6.59 5.96
C SER A 57 -19.40 5.55 7.04
N LEU A 58 -18.37 5.06 7.73
CA LEU A 58 -18.45 4.20 8.90
C LEU A 58 -18.54 4.96 10.24
N ASN A 59 -18.82 6.27 10.20
CA ASN A 59 -19.04 7.15 11.36
C ASN A 59 -17.82 7.31 12.30
N TYR A 60 -16.60 7.21 11.78
CA TYR A 60 -15.42 7.64 12.54
C TYR A 60 -15.43 9.16 12.78
N SER A 61 -14.89 9.59 13.92
CA SER A 61 -14.77 11.02 14.23
C SER A 61 -13.75 11.69 13.32
N GLU A 62 -13.91 12.99 13.07
CA GLU A 62 -13.00 13.73 12.18
C GLU A 62 -11.55 13.71 12.68
N LYS A 63 -11.35 13.74 14.00
CA LYS A 63 -10.01 13.57 14.60
C LYS A 63 -9.36 12.26 14.16
N ILE A 64 -10.06 11.14 14.28
CA ILE A 64 -9.55 9.82 13.87
C ILE A 64 -9.36 9.77 12.36
N ILE A 65 -10.25 10.39 11.57
CA ILE A 65 -10.11 10.43 10.10
C ILE A 65 -8.86 11.20 9.69
N CYS A 66 -8.55 12.34 10.31
CA CYS A 66 -7.32 13.10 10.03
C CYS A 66 -6.06 12.25 10.31
N GLU A 67 -5.98 11.66 11.51
CA GLU A 67 -4.88 10.79 11.93
C GLU A 67 -4.75 9.56 11.01
N TYR A 68 -5.88 8.96 10.63
CA TYR A 68 -5.94 7.81 9.74
C TYR A 68 -5.55 8.17 8.30
N GLN A 69 -5.93 9.34 7.80
CA GLN A 69 -5.54 9.78 6.47
C GLN A 69 -4.03 10.02 6.39
N ILE A 70 -3.42 10.60 7.43
CA ILE A 70 -1.95 10.69 7.56
C ILE A 70 -1.32 9.30 7.54
N THR A 71 -1.89 8.35 8.28
CA THR A 71 -1.44 6.96 8.30
C THR A 71 -1.47 6.35 6.89
N CYS A 72 -2.56 6.55 6.14
CA CYS A 72 -2.70 6.04 4.77
C CYS A 72 -1.72 6.71 3.79
N LEU A 73 -1.42 8.01 3.96
CA LEU A 73 -0.43 8.70 3.13
C LEU A 73 0.99 8.19 3.32
N LEU A 74 1.29 7.55 4.46
CA LEU A 74 2.60 6.98 4.78
C LEU A 74 2.62 5.45 4.65
N HIS A 75 1.55 4.82 4.18
CA HIS A 75 1.39 3.36 4.29
C HIS A 75 2.40 2.55 3.47
N ASP A 76 2.96 3.13 2.41
CA ASP A 76 3.95 2.52 1.51
C ASP A 76 5.35 3.13 1.72
N LEU A 77 5.59 3.87 2.82
CA LEU A 77 6.88 4.54 3.09
C LEU A 77 8.06 3.55 3.13
N GLY A 78 7.82 2.28 3.48
CA GLY A 78 8.83 1.23 3.39
C GLY A 78 9.35 0.97 1.97
N ARG A 79 8.69 1.50 0.93
CA ARG A 79 9.14 1.44 -0.48
C ARG A 79 9.84 2.70 -0.96
N ALA A 80 10.11 3.68 -0.08
CA ALA A 80 10.93 4.83 -0.45
C ALA A 80 12.27 4.39 -1.06
N GLY A 81 12.59 4.91 -2.24
CA GLY A 81 13.76 4.53 -3.03
C GLY A 81 13.56 3.34 -3.98
N LEU A 82 12.33 2.91 -4.24
CA LEU A 82 12.09 1.81 -5.19
C LEU A 82 12.69 2.12 -6.58
N ASP A 83 13.56 1.21 -7.03
CA ASP A 83 14.13 1.20 -8.38
C ASP A 83 13.30 0.23 -9.22
N GLN A 84 12.41 0.75 -10.04
CA GLN A 84 11.40 -0.05 -10.76
C GLN A 84 12.03 -1.16 -11.60
N ALA A 85 13.13 -0.86 -12.30
CA ALA A 85 13.78 -1.82 -13.19
C ALA A 85 14.41 -2.96 -12.38
N LEU A 86 15.15 -2.62 -11.31
CA LEU A 86 15.80 -3.61 -10.46
C LEU A 86 14.77 -4.42 -9.66
N PHE A 87 13.81 -3.75 -9.03
CA PHE A 87 12.72 -4.36 -8.28
C PHE A 87 11.90 -5.30 -9.17
N GLY A 88 11.45 -4.82 -10.33
CA GLY A 88 10.67 -5.60 -11.29
C GLY A 88 11.43 -6.84 -11.77
N LYS A 89 12.74 -6.72 -12.05
CA LYS A 89 13.59 -7.83 -12.48
C LYS A 89 13.73 -8.92 -11.39
N ILE A 90 14.02 -8.52 -10.14
CA ILE A 90 14.13 -9.44 -9.00
C ILE A 90 12.81 -10.22 -8.81
N TRP A 91 11.68 -9.52 -8.76
CA TRP A 91 10.41 -10.17 -8.42
C TRP A 91 9.79 -10.93 -9.59
N SER A 92 10.06 -10.53 -10.83
CA SER A 92 9.71 -11.33 -12.01
C SER A 92 10.49 -12.64 -12.04
N TRP A 93 11.80 -12.59 -11.76
CA TRP A 93 12.62 -13.79 -11.61
C TRP A 93 12.10 -14.70 -10.49
N ALA A 94 11.81 -14.13 -9.31
CA ALA A 94 11.30 -14.91 -8.18
C ALA A 94 9.98 -15.62 -8.53
N LYS A 95 9.04 -14.90 -9.16
CA LYS A 95 7.77 -15.45 -9.63
C LYS A 95 7.97 -16.60 -10.64
N ASN A 96 8.83 -16.40 -11.64
CA ASN A 96 9.10 -17.41 -12.67
C ASN A 96 9.79 -18.66 -12.13
N ASN A 97 10.47 -18.55 -10.99
CA ASN A 97 11.16 -19.65 -10.31
C ASN A 97 10.40 -20.19 -9.09
N ASN A 98 9.12 -19.85 -8.92
CA ASN A 98 8.29 -20.28 -7.78
C ASN A 98 8.92 -19.97 -6.41
N VAL A 99 9.64 -18.84 -6.32
CA VAL A 99 10.18 -18.31 -5.08
C VAL A 99 9.12 -17.42 -4.42
N PRO A 100 8.81 -17.62 -3.12
CA PRO A 100 7.82 -16.81 -2.41
C PRO A 100 8.16 -15.32 -2.46
N THR A 101 7.15 -14.49 -2.74
CA THR A 101 7.33 -13.03 -2.87
C THR A 101 6.71 -12.26 -1.70
N ARG A 102 6.08 -12.96 -0.76
CA ARG A 102 5.49 -12.38 0.44
C ARG A 102 6.09 -13.02 1.70
N PRO A 103 6.26 -12.28 2.80
CA PRO A 103 6.82 -12.82 4.04
C PRO A 103 6.07 -14.04 4.58
N LEU A 104 4.74 -14.05 4.50
CA LEU A 104 3.94 -15.18 4.97
C LEU A 104 4.20 -16.45 4.14
N GLU A 105 4.15 -16.35 2.81
CA GLU A 105 4.44 -17.45 1.88
C GLU A 105 5.88 -17.95 2.08
N TRP A 106 6.82 -17.04 2.31
CA TRP A 106 8.21 -17.35 2.61
C TRP A 106 8.33 -18.22 3.85
N ARG A 107 7.70 -17.80 4.96
CA ARG A 107 7.73 -18.54 6.22
C ARG A 107 7.03 -19.89 6.14
N GLN A 108 6.01 -20.04 5.28
CA GLN A 108 5.37 -21.34 5.02
C GLN A 108 6.31 -22.30 4.27
N LYS A 109 7.04 -21.80 3.27
CA LYS A 109 7.99 -22.61 2.48
C LYS A 109 9.30 -22.89 3.23
N PHE A 110 9.78 -21.93 4.03
CA PHE A 110 11.06 -21.96 4.74
C PHE A 110 10.87 -21.70 6.24
N PRO A 111 10.27 -22.64 7.00
CA PRO A 111 9.87 -22.43 8.40
C PRO A 111 11.04 -22.18 9.35
N ASN A 112 12.26 -22.56 8.97
CA ASN A 112 13.47 -22.32 9.76
C ASN A 112 14.04 -20.90 9.59
N THR A 113 13.48 -20.09 8.67
CA THR A 113 13.88 -18.68 8.54
C THR A 113 13.51 -17.95 9.82
N THR A 114 14.49 -17.32 10.47
CA THR A 114 14.25 -16.43 11.60
C THR A 114 13.24 -15.35 11.22
N TYR A 115 12.19 -15.18 12.01
CA TYR A 115 11.14 -14.20 11.73
C TYR A 115 11.72 -12.79 11.58
N GLY A 116 11.34 -12.10 10.51
CA GLY A 116 11.89 -10.78 10.19
C GLY A 116 13.29 -10.81 9.60
N LYS A 117 13.81 -11.97 9.16
CA LYS A 117 15.08 -12.16 8.42
C LYS A 117 14.86 -12.78 7.04
N GLU A 118 13.65 -12.67 6.50
CA GLU A 118 13.28 -13.21 5.19
C GLU A 118 14.11 -12.58 4.05
N THR A 119 14.42 -11.28 4.13
CA THR A 119 15.29 -10.59 3.16
C THR A 119 16.68 -11.20 3.13
N GLU A 120 17.29 -11.39 4.29
CA GLU A 120 18.63 -11.96 4.41
C GLU A 120 18.67 -13.41 3.92
N ALA A 121 17.70 -14.22 4.34
CA ALA A 121 17.60 -15.60 3.87
C ALA A 121 17.39 -15.70 2.35
N PHE A 122 16.58 -14.81 1.76
CA PHE A 122 16.43 -14.71 0.31
C PHE A 122 17.75 -14.39 -0.38
N TRP A 123 18.46 -13.40 0.14
CA TRP A 123 19.73 -12.96 -0.44
C TRP A 123 20.80 -14.05 -0.38
N ASP A 124 20.92 -14.71 0.76
CA ASP A 124 21.90 -15.76 0.99
C ASP A 124 21.65 -16.98 0.07
N MET A 125 20.38 -17.30 -0.19
CA MET A 125 20.02 -18.42 -1.07
C MET A 125 20.15 -18.10 -2.55
N TYR A 126 19.75 -16.89 -2.99
CA TYR A 126 19.49 -16.63 -4.41
C TYR A 126 20.37 -15.55 -5.04
N SER A 127 21.31 -14.94 -4.30
CA SER A 127 22.16 -13.87 -4.84
C SER A 127 23.01 -14.31 -6.03
N SER A 128 23.39 -15.60 -6.10
CA SER A 128 24.17 -16.14 -7.22
C SER A 128 23.33 -16.26 -8.49
N GLU A 129 22.11 -16.77 -8.38
CA GLU A 129 21.16 -16.89 -9.49
C GLU A 129 20.68 -15.52 -9.98
N LEU A 130 20.51 -14.56 -9.07
CA LEU A 130 20.25 -13.17 -9.43
C LEU A 130 21.43 -12.57 -10.20
N TYR A 131 22.66 -12.91 -9.83
CA TYR A 131 23.85 -12.47 -10.56
C TYR A 131 23.91 -13.01 -11.99
N GLU A 132 23.52 -14.27 -12.21
CA GLU A 132 23.48 -14.89 -13.55
C GLU A 132 22.51 -14.18 -14.50
N ILE A 133 21.42 -13.61 -13.99
CA ILE A 133 20.51 -12.79 -14.80
C ILE A 133 20.94 -11.32 -14.88
N GLY A 134 22.12 -10.96 -14.37
CA GLY A 134 22.69 -9.62 -14.43
C GLY A 134 22.14 -8.66 -13.37
N ILE A 135 21.92 -9.13 -12.14
CA ILE A 135 21.72 -8.28 -10.96
C ILE A 135 22.98 -8.31 -10.10
N GLU A 136 23.61 -7.15 -9.91
CA GLU A 136 24.81 -7.06 -9.10
C GLU A 136 24.52 -7.34 -7.62
N ASN A 137 25.45 -8.05 -6.96
CA ASN A 137 25.37 -8.34 -5.54
C ASN A 137 25.77 -7.10 -4.71
N THR A 138 24.84 -6.16 -4.59
CA THR A 138 25.03 -4.88 -3.88
C THR A 138 24.02 -4.74 -2.75
N GLU A 139 24.36 -3.94 -1.74
CA GLU A 139 23.39 -3.56 -0.70
C GLU A 139 22.14 -2.89 -1.28
N TRP A 140 22.27 -2.17 -2.41
CA TRP A 140 21.12 -1.58 -3.08
C TRP A 140 20.13 -2.62 -3.60
N ALA A 141 20.62 -3.68 -4.25
CA ALA A 141 19.78 -4.76 -4.72
C ALA A 141 19.12 -5.51 -3.54
N LYS A 142 19.86 -5.69 -2.43
CA LYS A 142 19.31 -6.26 -1.19
C LYS A 142 18.21 -5.37 -0.57
N GLU A 143 18.35 -4.04 -0.63
CA GLU A 143 17.29 -3.12 -0.20
C GLU A 143 16.00 -3.28 -1.04
N GLN A 144 16.09 -3.53 -2.35
CA GLN A 144 14.92 -3.81 -3.19
C GLN A 144 14.22 -5.11 -2.78
N VAL A 145 14.96 -6.12 -2.29
CA VAL A 145 14.38 -7.32 -1.68
C VAL A 145 13.66 -6.97 -0.37
N GLU A 146 14.28 -6.11 0.46
CA GLU A 146 13.73 -5.70 1.76
C GLU A 146 12.39 -4.99 1.62
N MET A 147 12.16 -4.23 0.55
CA MET A 147 10.89 -3.55 0.27
C MET A 147 9.68 -4.49 0.15
N ARG A 148 9.89 -5.81 0.00
CA ARG A 148 8.81 -6.80 -0.05
C ARG A 148 8.89 -7.82 1.09
N LEU A 149 10.03 -8.48 1.26
CA LEU A 149 10.19 -9.53 2.28
C LEU A 149 10.51 -8.98 3.68
N GLY A 150 11.12 -7.80 3.75
CA GLY A 150 11.48 -7.12 5.00
C GLY A 150 10.63 -5.89 5.31
N TYR A 151 9.46 -5.76 4.67
CA TYR A 151 8.70 -4.51 4.62
C TYR A 151 8.49 -3.87 5.99
N ALA A 152 8.07 -4.63 7.00
CA ALA A 152 7.80 -4.09 8.33
C ALA A 152 9.04 -3.46 8.99
N ARG A 153 10.20 -4.10 8.86
CA ARG A 153 11.45 -3.61 9.44
C ARG A 153 11.90 -2.34 8.74
N ARG A 154 11.82 -2.32 7.41
CA ARG A 154 12.14 -1.14 6.60
C ARG A 154 11.18 0.02 6.91
N PHE A 155 9.88 -0.22 6.89
CA PHE A 155 8.86 0.75 7.25
C PHE A 155 9.11 1.37 8.64
N ASN A 156 9.35 0.53 9.66
CA ASN A 156 9.63 1.02 11.01
C ASN A 156 10.89 1.91 11.04
N ARG A 157 11.96 1.51 10.35
CA ARG A 157 13.18 2.32 10.25
C ARG A 157 12.93 3.68 9.59
N GLU A 158 12.14 3.72 8.51
CA GLU A 158 11.80 4.98 7.86
C GLU A 158 10.89 5.86 8.73
N ILE A 159 9.91 5.29 9.44
CA ILE A 159 9.07 6.02 10.39
C ILE A 159 9.88 6.62 11.53
N GLU A 160 10.80 5.87 12.14
CA GLU A 160 11.62 6.38 13.24
C GLU A 160 12.49 7.57 12.80
N LYS A 161 12.98 7.58 11.55
CA LYS A 161 13.72 8.73 10.99
C LYS A 161 12.86 9.98 10.89
N ILE A 162 11.59 9.85 10.49
CA ILE A 162 10.71 11.01 10.22
C ILE A 162 9.87 11.45 11.43
N LYS A 163 9.69 10.59 12.44
CA LYS A 163 8.92 10.87 13.66
C LYS A 163 9.22 12.23 14.30
N PRO A 164 10.50 12.65 14.47
CA PRO A 164 10.81 13.98 15.02
C PRO A 164 10.25 15.13 14.18
N GLU A 165 10.29 15.01 12.85
CA GLU A 165 9.77 16.02 11.93
C GLU A 165 8.24 16.04 11.89
N LEU A 166 7.59 14.87 12.00
CA LEU A 166 6.13 14.78 12.17
C LEU A 166 5.71 15.53 13.45
N LYS A 167 6.40 15.29 14.57
CA LYS A 167 6.11 15.95 15.85
C LYS A 167 6.25 17.46 15.78
N LYS A 168 7.30 17.98 15.11
CA LYS A 168 7.48 19.43 14.87
C LYS A 168 6.32 20.06 14.10
N ARG A 169 5.60 19.26 13.30
CA ARG A 169 4.42 19.68 12.52
C ARG A 169 3.10 19.43 13.25
N GLY A 170 3.15 19.06 14.54
CA GLY A 170 1.96 18.76 15.34
C GLY A 170 1.31 17.41 15.01
N ILE A 171 2.00 16.52 14.29
CA ILE A 171 1.53 15.17 13.98
C ILE A 171 2.16 14.22 14.99
N GLU A 172 1.32 13.64 15.85
CA GLU A 172 1.73 12.58 16.76
C GLU A 172 1.60 11.22 16.07
N TRP A 173 2.71 10.48 15.97
CA TRP A 173 2.69 9.11 15.45
C TRP A 173 2.30 8.14 16.57
N LEU A 174 1.12 7.54 16.45
CA LEU A 174 0.55 6.65 17.45
C LEU A 174 0.79 5.17 17.08
N ASP A 175 0.91 4.30 18.09
CA ASP A 175 1.19 2.87 17.90
C ASP A 175 0.19 2.16 16.97
N TRP A 176 -1.08 2.56 17.01
CA TRP A 176 -2.12 1.96 16.18
C TRP A 176 -1.91 2.26 14.68
N MET A 177 -1.27 3.38 14.32
CA MET A 177 -1.01 3.77 12.93
C MET A 177 -0.09 2.76 12.25
N GLY A 178 0.99 2.37 12.93
CA GLY A 178 1.88 1.32 12.44
C GLY A 178 1.19 -0.03 12.33
N LYS A 179 0.31 -0.39 13.28
CA LYS A 179 -0.45 -1.65 13.22
C LYS A 179 -1.36 -1.69 11.99
N VAL A 180 -2.09 -0.61 11.72
CA VAL A 180 -2.98 -0.46 10.55
C VAL A 180 -2.23 -0.74 9.25
N ILE A 181 -1.06 -0.13 9.06
CA ILE A 181 -0.25 -0.29 7.86
C ILE A 181 0.25 -1.73 7.70
N LEU A 182 0.68 -2.35 8.80
CA LEU A 182 1.25 -3.69 8.75
C LEU A 182 0.21 -4.81 8.67
N TYR A 183 -1.08 -4.52 8.86
CA TYR A 183 -2.14 -5.52 8.93
C TYR A 183 -2.19 -6.46 7.72
N TYR A 184 -1.94 -5.93 6.51
CA TYR A 184 -1.97 -6.75 5.29
C TYR A 184 -0.90 -7.84 5.30
N TYR A 185 0.33 -7.51 5.70
CA TYR A 185 1.46 -8.44 5.67
C TYR A 185 1.63 -9.24 6.96
N TYR A 186 1.12 -8.71 8.08
CA TYR A 186 1.34 -9.20 9.44
C TYR A 186 0.04 -9.11 10.25
N PRO A 187 -1.01 -9.87 9.87
CA PRO A 187 -2.32 -9.82 10.53
C PRO A 187 -2.25 -10.08 12.04
N GLU A 188 -1.33 -10.94 12.47
CA GLU A 188 -1.10 -11.30 13.88
C GLU A 188 -0.76 -10.09 14.76
N LYS A 189 -0.25 -9.00 14.17
CA LYS A 189 0.01 -7.75 14.91
C LYS A 189 -1.27 -7.05 15.38
N MET A 190 -2.43 -7.47 14.87
CA MET A 190 -3.75 -6.95 15.27
C MET A 190 -4.45 -7.79 16.34
N ASP A 191 -3.88 -8.92 16.80
CA ASP A 191 -4.57 -9.85 17.72
C ASP A 191 -5.02 -9.18 19.03
N ASN A 192 -4.23 -8.21 19.51
CA ASN A 192 -4.52 -7.44 20.74
C ASN A 192 -4.93 -5.98 20.45
N ALA A 193 -5.27 -5.66 19.20
CA ALA A 193 -5.70 -4.32 18.84
C ALA A 193 -7.19 -4.10 19.14
N GLN A 194 -7.57 -2.86 19.43
CA GLN A 194 -8.99 -2.50 19.57
C GLN A 194 -9.71 -2.73 18.22
N ASN A 195 -10.98 -3.16 18.27
CA ASN A 195 -11.76 -3.50 17.06
C ASN A 195 -11.77 -2.37 16.02
N TRP A 196 -11.81 -1.12 16.46
CA TRP A 196 -11.81 0.04 15.55
C TRP A 196 -10.47 0.18 14.81
N VAL A 197 -9.34 -0.17 15.43
CA VAL A 197 -8.01 -0.17 14.79
C VAL A 197 -7.95 -1.26 13.72
N LYS A 198 -8.43 -2.47 14.04
CA LYS A 198 -8.52 -3.56 13.07
C LYS A 198 -9.36 -3.14 11.87
N LYS A 199 -10.51 -2.51 12.11
CA LYS A 199 -11.40 -2.00 11.07
C LYS A 199 -10.73 -0.98 10.16
N LEU A 200 -9.92 -0.06 10.70
CA LEU A 200 -9.11 0.86 9.88
C LEU A 200 -8.07 0.12 9.03
N GLY A 201 -7.48 -0.96 9.54
CA GLY A 201 -6.65 -1.87 8.75
C GLY A 201 -7.41 -2.52 7.59
N GLU A 202 -8.63 -3.01 7.85
CA GLU A 202 -9.50 -3.60 6.82
C GLU A 202 -9.87 -2.59 5.72
N ILE A 203 -10.17 -1.34 6.10
CA ILE A 203 -10.44 -0.25 5.15
C ILE A 203 -9.21 -0.01 4.27
N LEU A 204 -8.02 0.07 4.87
CA LEU A 204 -6.78 0.29 4.13
C LEU A 204 -6.57 -0.83 3.12
N ILE A 205 -6.73 -2.10 3.52
CA ILE A 205 -6.64 -3.24 2.60
C ILE A 205 -7.65 -3.10 1.47
N ALA A 206 -8.92 -2.85 1.77
CA ALA A 206 -9.95 -2.79 0.74
C ALA A 206 -9.69 -1.67 -0.30
N CYS A 207 -9.34 -0.47 0.17
CA CYS A 207 -9.03 0.66 -0.70
C CYS A 207 -7.72 0.46 -1.48
N GLU A 208 -6.69 -0.10 -0.85
CA GLU A 208 -5.40 -0.42 -1.47
C GLU A 208 -5.57 -1.41 -2.62
N GLN A 209 -6.33 -2.49 -2.40
CA GLN A 209 -6.55 -3.49 -3.42
C GLN A 209 -7.46 -2.96 -4.53
N LEU A 210 -8.47 -2.16 -4.20
CA LEU A 210 -9.27 -1.51 -5.23
C LEU A 210 -8.42 -0.58 -6.10
N GLU A 211 -7.56 0.25 -5.51
CA GLU A 211 -6.66 1.13 -6.25
C GLU A 211 -5.71 0.31 -7.11
N ALA A 212 -5.04 -0.67 -6.52
CA ALA A 212 -4.01 -1.46 -7.19
C ALA A 212 -4.54 -2.33 -8.34
N TYR A 213 -5.79 -2.82 -8.27
CA TYR A 213 -6.44 -3.55 -9.36
C TYR A 213 -7.14 -2.62 -10.38
N SER A 214 -7.17 -1.32 -10.11
CA SER A 214 -7.69 -0.30 -11.02
C SER A 214 -6.59 0.56 -11.65
N ASN A 215 -5.33 0.36 -11.25
CA ASN A 215 -4.20 1.18 -11.63
C ASN A 215 -3.35 0.54 -12.73
N ARG A 216 -3.63 0.92 -13.99
CA ARG A 216 -3.05 0.25 -15.17
C ARG A 216 -1.53 0.37 -15.25
N ILE A 217 -0.97 1.47 -14.73
CA ILE A 217 0.48 1.70 -14.68
C ILE A 217 1.11 0.75 -13.66
N ARG A 218 0.62 0.75 -12.41
CA ARG A 218 1.20 -0.07 -11.33
C ARG A 218 0.93 -1.57 -11.54
N GLY A 219 -0.20 -1.95 -12.14
CA GLY A 219 -0.52 -3.32 -12.54
C GLY A 219 0.47 -3.90 -13.56
N GLY A 220 0.86 -3.10 -14.55
CA GLY A 220 1.90 -3.42 -15.51
C GLY A 220 3.28 -3.54 -14.85
N ASP A 221 3.68 -2.51 -14.09
CA ASP A 221 5.03 -2.39 -13.54
C ASP A 221 5.36 -3.43 -12.44
N TYR A 222 4.40 -3.78 -11.58
CA TYR A 222 4.64 -4.66 -10.41
C TYR A 222 4.20 -6.10 -10.62
N TYR A 223 3.18 -6.31 -11.45
CA TYR A 223 2.47 -7.58 -11.54
C TYR A 223 2.45 -8.16 -12.96
N ASN A 224 2.96 -7.41 -13.95
CA ASN A 224 2.91 -7.72 -15.38
C ASN A 224 1.47 -8.06 -15.82
N ARG A 225 0.50 -7.28 -15.33
CA ARG A 225 -0.93 -7.41 -15.65
C ARG A 225 -1.28 -6.45 -16.78
N CYS A 226 -2.02 -6.93 -17.78
CA CYS A 226 -2.43 -6.13 -18.94
C CYS A 226 -3.94 -5.85 -19.00
N ASP A 227 -4.75 -6.60 -18.23
CA ASP A 227 -6.22 -6.56 -18.31
C ASP A 227 -6.83 -6.28 -16.94
N GLU A 228 -6.79 -5.02 -16.49
CA GLU A 228 -7.39 -4.63 -15.22
C GLU A 228 -8.89 -4.39 -15.32
N SER A 229 -9.65 -5.20 -14.59
CA SER A 229 -11.11 -5.16 -14.57
C SER A 229 -11.63 -4.80 -13.18
N PHE A 230 -12.60 -3.87 -13.11
CA PHE A 230 -13.29 -3.60 -11.85
C PHE A 230 -14.01 -4.86 -11.32
N LEU A 231 -14.51 -5.72 -12.20
CA LEU A 231 -15.09 -7.00 -11.78
C LEU A 231 -14.07 -7.87 -11.05
N GLU A 232 -12.85 -7.98 -11.57
CA GLU A 232 -11.78 -8.73 -10.91
C GLU A 232 -11.37 -8.09 -9.58
N ALA A 233 -11.31 -6.75 -9.52
CA ALA A 233 -11.05 -6.03 -8.29
C ALA A 233 -12.08 -6.40 -7.20
N PHE A 234 -13.38 -6.39 -7.54
CA PHE A 234 -14.42 -6.75 -6.57
C PHE A 234 -14.47 -8.24 -6.24
N ASN A 235 -14.23 -9.13 -7.20
CA ASN A 235 -14.11 -10.56 -6.93
C ASN A 235 -12.97 -10.85 -5.94
N TYR A 236 -11.85 -10.14 -6.06
CA TYR A 236 -10.76 -10.23 -5.11
C TYR A 236 -11.12 -9.66 -3.73
N LEU A 237 -11.86 -8.54 -3.67
CA LEU A 237 -12.37 -8.03 -2.40
C LEU A 237 -13.37 -9.00 -1.73
N ASP A 238 -14.21 -9.70 -2.51
CA ASP A 238 -15.08 -10.75 -2.00
C ASP A 238 -14.27 -11.92 -1.42
N SER A 239 -13.19 -12.36 -2.09
CA SER A 239 -12.34 -13.43 -1.54
C SER A 239 -11.68 -13.02 -0.22
N LEU A 240 -11.30 -11.74 -0.06
CA LEU A 240 -10.78 -11.22 1.21
C LEU A 240 -11.83 -11.21 2.32
N VAL A 241 -13.12 -11.08 2.00
CA VAL A 241 -14.21 -11.25 2.97
C VAL A 241 -14.31 -12.72 3.40
N ASP A 242 -14.27 -13.64 2.45
CA ASP A 242 -14.37 -15.08 2.71
C ASP A 242 -13.19 -15.60 3.55
N GLU A 243 -11.99 -15.05 3.32
CA GLU A 243 -10.79 -15.30 4.13
C GLU A 243 -10.80 -14.61 5.50
N GLY A 244 -11.81 -13.79 5.82
CA GLY A 244 -11.90 -13.04 7.08
C GLY A 244 -10.87 -11.91 7.22
N ARG A 245 -10.27 -11.47 6.11
CA ARG A 245 -9.26 -10.41 6.05
C ARG A 245 -9.88 -9.02 6.14
N ILE A 246 -11.04 -8.85 5.50
CA ILE A 246 -11.89 -7.66 5.61
C ILE A 246 -13.30 -8.07 6.00
N SER A 247 -14.02 -7.21 6.70
CA SER A 247 -15.40 -7.48 7.05
C SER A 247 -16.38 -7.04 5.97
N LYS A 248 -17.56 -7.70 5.93
CA LYS A 248 -18.67 -7.36 5.03
C LYS A 248 -19.05 -5.88 5.10
N SER A 249 -19.04 -5.26 6.28
CA SER A 249 -19.45 -3.86 6.37
C SER A 249 -18.43 -2.87 5.81
N VAL A 250 -17.13 -3.22 5.74
CA VAL A 250 -16.13 -2.44 5.01
C VAL A 250 -16.40 -2.54 3.51
N LEU A 251 -16.57 -3.76 2.99
CA LEU A 251 -16.84 -3.97 1.58
C LEU A 251 -18.13 -3.26 1.12
N LEU A 252 -19.21 -3.35 1.91
CA LEU A 252 -20.46 -2.64 1.63
C LEU A 252 -20.29 -1.12 1.63
N ALA A 253 -19.47 -0.58 2.53
CA ALA A 253 -19.17 0.85 2.56
C ALA A 253 -18.41 1.29 1.30
N VAL A 254 -17.41 0.50 0.87
CA VAL A 254 -16.67 0.74 -0.38
C VAL A 254 -17.61 0.70 -1.59
N ARG A 255 -18.41 -0.37 -1.72
CA ARG A 255 -19.38 -0.54 -2.83
C ARG A 255 -20.36 0.63 -2.90
N LYS A 256 -20.91 1.03 -1.76
CA LYS A 256 -21.84 2.16 -1.69
C LYS A 256 -21.20 3.46 -2.17
N LEU A 257 -20.01 3.83 -1.66
CA LEU A 257 -19.35 5.07 -2.05
C LEU A 257 -19.02 5.10 -3.55
N ILE A 258 -18.68 3.94 -4.11
CA ILE A 258 -18.43 3.78 -5.53
C ILE A 258 -19.73 3.90 -6.33
N ALA A 259 -20.81 3.22 -5.93
CA ALA A 259 -22.11 3.31 -6.58
C ALA A 259 -22.70 4.74 -6.54
N ASP A 260 -22.41 5.48 -5.47
CA ASP A 260 -22.76 6.89 -5.31
C ASP A 260 -21.89 7.85 -6.17
N GLY A 261 -20.79 7.34 -6.74
CA GLY A 261 -19.91 8.08 -7.66
C GLY A 261 -18.79 8.86 -6.98
N LEU A 262 -18.60 8.68 -5.67
CA LEU A 262 -17.65 9.47 -4.89
C LEU A 262 -16.18 9.23 -5.30
N PHE A 263 -15.88 8.06 -5.86
CA PHE A 263 -14.52 7.67 -6.27
C PHE A 263 -14.28 7.76 -7.77
N ASP A 264 -15.22 8.28 -8.55
CA ASP A 264 -15.13 8.27 -10.02
C ASP A 264 -13.86 8.94 -10.53
N ASP A 265 -13.57 10.15 -10.04
CA ASP A 265 -12.37 10.88 -10.44
C ASP A 265 -11.09 10.16 -9.97
N ILE A 266 -11.11 9.56 -8.77
CA ILE A 266 -9.96 8.79 -8.26
C ILE A 266 -9.68 7.56 -9.14
N LEU A 267 -10.72 6.79 -9.47
CA LEU A 267 -10.60 5.59 -10.29
C LEU A 267 -10.26 5.93 -11.74
N LYS A 268 -10.75 7.06 -12.23
CA LYS A 268 -10.42 7.57 -13.56
C LYS A 268 -8.96 8.01 -13.63
N ASP A 269 -8.47 8.71 -12.62
CA ASP A 269 -7.05 9.10 -12.50
C ASP A 269 -6.15 7.87 -12.40
N ALA A 270 -6.55 6.82 -11.68
CA ALA A 270 -5.81 5.56 -11.64
C ALA A 270 -5.73 4.85 -13.01
N ARG A 271 -6.65 5.17 -13.93
CA ARG A 271 -6.75 4.57 -15.27
C ARG A 271 -6.34 5.51 -16.40
N ASP A 272 -5.47 6.48 -16.11
CA ASP A 272 -5.00 7.48 -17.08
C ASP A 272 -6.14 8.20 -17.79
N GLY A 273 -7.21 8.49 -17.06
CA GLY A 273 -8.37 9.21 -17.58
C GLY A 273 -9.44 8.33 -18.24
N ASN A 274 -9.27 7.01 -18.31
CA ASN A 274 -10.11 6.14 -19.14
C ASN A 274 -10.95 5.12 -18.34
N ILE A 275 -12.27 5.33 -18.34
CA ILE A 275 -13.27 4.35 -17.88
C ILE A 275 -14.31 4.22 -18.98
N SER A 276 -14.52 3.01 -19.48
CA SER A 276 -15.56 2.75 -20.50
C SER A 276 -16.97 2.94 -19.94
N LYS A 277 -17.95 3.11 -20.82
CA LYS A 277 -19.35 3.25 -20.41
C LYS A 277 -19.86 1.99 -19.70
N GLU A 278 -19.41 0.83 -20.15
CA GLU A 278 -19.72 -0.48 -19.58
C GLU A 278 -19.19 -0.59 -18.15
N GLU A 279 -17.93 -0.21 -17.92
CA GLU A 279 -17.30 -0.17 -16.61
C GLU A 279 -17.99 0.83 -15.68
N PHE A 280 -18.31 2.02 -16.18
CA PHE A 280 -19.04 3.02 -15.41
C PHE A 280 -20.42 2.48 -14.99
N ASN A 281 -21.17 1.87 -15.91
CA ASN A 281 -22.45 1.24 -15.61
C ASN A 281 -22.34 0.09 -14.62
N TYR A 282 -21.23 -0.67 -14.67
CA TYR A 282 -20.93 -1.69 -13.68
C TYR A 282 -20.75 -1.07 -12.29
N LEU A 283 -19.92 -0.03 -12.16
CA LEU A 283 -19.68 0.68 -10.89
C LEU A 283 -20.96 1.25 -10.26
N ARG A 284 -21.95 1.66 -11.06
CA ARG A 284 -23.26 2.13 -10.55
C ARG A 284 -24.15 1.02 -9.99
N LYS A 285 -23.85 -0.26 -10.26
CA LYS A 285 -24.71 -1.42 -9.94
C LYS A 285 -24.12 -2.36 -8.88
N ILE A 286 -22.90 -2.09 -8.40
CA ILE A 286 -22.22 -2.94 -7.42
C ILE A 286 -22.84 -2.88 -6.02
#